data_AF-A0A125R9I9-F1
#
_entry.id   AF-A0A125R9I9-F1
#
_cell.length_a   1.000
_cell.length_b   1.000
_cell.length_c   1.000
_cell.angle_alpha   90.00
_cell.angle_beta   90.00
_cell.angle_gamma   90.00
#
_symmetry.space_group_name_H-M   'P 1'
#
loop_
_entity.id
_entity.type
_entity.pdbx_description
1 polymer ?
#
loop_
_entity_poly.entity_id
_entity_poly.type
_entity_poly.pdbx_seq_one_letter_code
_entity_poly.pdbx_strand_id
1 'polypeptide(L)' 'LTRFYALHFLLPFIIAALTMIHLLFLHQTGSSNPLGLTSNFDKIPFHPYFSIKDLMGVSITLMLFILLNLWEPHILG' A
#
# COMPACT_ATOMS: atom_id res chain seq x y z
N LEU A 1 13.97 -17.40 -20.59
CA LEU A 1 14.50 -16.28 -19.79
C LEU A 1 14.13 -14.92 -20.38
N THR A 2 14.47 -14.62 -21.64
CA THR A 2 14.17 -13.32 -22.30
C THR A 2 12.69 -12.91 -22.25
N ARG A 3 11.77 -13.85 -22.50
CA ARG A 3 10.32 -13.60 -22.38
C ARG A 3 9.88 -13.28 -20.94
N PHE A 4 10.45 -13.96 -19.95
CA PHE A 4 10.14 -13.70 -18.54
C PHE A 4 10.66 -12.33 -18.09
N TYR A 5 11.85 -11.93 -18.53
CA TYR A 5 12.37 -10.59 -18.25
C TYR A 5 11.48 -9.50 -18.85
N ALA A 6 11.07 -9.65 -20.12
CA ALA A 6 10.18 -8.70 -20.78
C ALA A 6 8.84 -8.56 -20.04
N LEU A 7 8.26 -9.67 -19.58
CA LEU A 7 7.03 -9.65 -18.78
C LEU A 7 7.25 -9.06 -17.38
N HIS A 8 8.33 -9.45 -16.70
CA HIS A 8 8.67 -8.92 -15.37
C HIS A 8 8.89 -7.41 -15.38
N PHE A 9 9.49 -6.87 -16.45
CA PHE A 9 9.65 -5.43 -16.61
C PHE A 9 8.32 -4.72 -16.86
N LEU A 10 7.44 -5.30 -17.68
CA LEU A 10 6.17 -4.67 -18.06
C LEU A 10 5.13 -4.70 -16.93
N LEU A 11 5.03 -5.82 -16.20
CA LEU A 11 3.97 -6.06 -15.22
C LEU A 11 3.89 -5.01 -14.08
N PRO A 12 4.99 -4.53 -13.48
CA PRO A 12 4.95 -3.48 -12.46
C PRO A 12 4.22 -2.21 -12.92
N PHE A 13 4.37 -1.80 -14.18
CA PHE A 13 3.69 -0.64 -14.73
C PHE A 13 2.19 -0.89 -14.95
N ILE A 14 1.84 -2.10 -15.39
CA ILE A 14 0.43 -2.51 -15.48
C ILE A 14 -0.20 -2.51 -14.09
N ILE A 15 0.48 -3.04 -13.08
CA ILE A 15 0.03 -3.03 -11.69
C ILE A 15 -0.16 -1.59 -11.20
N ALA A 16 0.80 -0.69 -11.45
CA ALA A 16 0.68 0.73 -11.09
C ALA A 16 -0.52 1.43 -11.75
N ALA A 17 -0.83 1.10 -13.01
CA ALA A 17 -2.04 1.61 -13.66
C ALA A 17 -3.32 1.06 -13.01
N LEU A 18 -3.34 -0.24 -12.69
CA LEU A 18 -4.47 -0.88 -12.00
C LEU A 18 -4.66 -0.34 -10.58
N THR A 19 -3.58 0.00 -9.85
CA THR A 19 -3.71 0.61 -8.51
C THR A 19 -4.34 1.99 -8.58
N MET A 20 -4.03 2.81 -9.61
CA MET A 20 -4.69 4.10 -9.82
C MET A 20 -6.19 3.96 -10.11
N ILE A 21 -6.56 3.00 -10.98
CA ILE A 21 -7.98 2.70 -11.26
C ILE A 21 -8.70 2.24 -9.99
N HIS A 22 -8.07 1.37 -9.20
CA HIS A 22 -8.60 0.91 -7.92
C HIS A 22 -8.84 2.08 -6.96
N LEU A 23 -7.86 2.98 -6.80
CA LEU A 23 -7.99 4.15 -5.94
C LEU A 23 -9.05 5.14 -6.44
N LEU A 24 -9.25 5.26 -7.76
CA LEU A 24 -10.32 6.08 -8.32
C LEU A 24 -11.70 5.56 -7.88
N PHE A 25 -11.96 4.26 -7.99
CA PHE A 25 -13.21 3.68 -7.52
C PHE A 25 -13.39 3.79 -6.01
N LEU A 26 -12.31 3.60 -5.24
CA LEU A 26 -12.33 3.82 -3.79
C LEU A 26 -12.68 5.27 -3.44
N HIS A 27 -12.17 6.25 -4.20
CA HIS A 27 -12.47 7.67 -3.96
C HIS A 27 -13.96 7.97 -4.18
N GLN A 28 -14.61 7.33 -5.15
CA GLN A 28 -16.04 7.54 -5.42
C GLN A 28 -16.93 7.15 -4.24
N THR A 29 -16.61 6.05 -3.54
CA THR A 29 -17.40 5.57 -2.40
C THR A 29 -16.87 6.02 -1.05
N GLY A 30 -15.58 6.32 -0.96
CA GLY A 30 -14.84 6.44 0.30
C GLY A 30 -14.58 5.09 0.97
N SER A 31 -13.79 5.12 2.05
CA SER A 31 -13.46 3.94 2.86
C SER A 31 -14.63 3.51 3.74
N SER A 32 -14.76 2.20 3.94
CA SER A 32 -15.60 1.62 5.00
C SER A 32 -14.95 1.83 6.38
N ASN A 33 -15.69 1.51 7.44
CA ASN A 33 -15.20 1.54 8.82
C ASN A 33 -15.48 0.20 9.52
N PRO A 34 -14.85 -0.08 10.67
CA PRO A 34 -14.97 -1.38 11.35
C PRO A 34 -16.41 -1.78 11.74
N LEU A 35 -17.31 -0.82 11.93
CA LEU A 35 -18.70 -1.07 12.27
C LEU A 35 -19.56 -1.38 11.03
N GLY A 36 -19.04 -1.17 9.82
CA GLY A 36 -19.79 -1.36 8.57
C GLY A 36 -20.94 -0.38 8.35
N LEU A 37 -21.10 0.62 9.23
CA LEU A 37 -22.14 1.64 9.14
C LEU A 37 -21.71 2.80 8.23
N THR A 38 -22.61 3.70 7.87
CA THR A 38 -22.27 4.87 7.06
C THR A 38 -21.41 5.86 7.86
N SER A 39 -20.19 6.17 7.43
CA SER A 39 -19.27 7.09 8.13
C SER A 39 -19.54 8.58 7.87
N ASN A 40 -20.57 8.95 7.11
CA ASN A 40 -20.79 10.33 6.67
C ASN A 40 -21.00 11.35 7.81
N PHE A 41 -21.46 10.90 8.98
CA PHE A 41 -21.71 11.78 10.12
C PHE A 41 -20.44 12.13 10.92
N ASP A 42 -19.33 11.41 10.72
CA ASP A 42 -18.09 11.56 11.47
C ASP A 42 -16.86 11.37 10.56
N LYS A 43 -16.75 12.20 9.53
CA LYS A 43 -15.57 12.23 8.65
C LYS A 43 -14.55 13.22 9.18
N ILE A 44 -13.32 12.74 9.37
CA ILE A 44 -12.14 13.56 9.63
C ILE A 44 -11.30 13.69 8.35
N PRO A 45 -10.55 14.80 8.16
CA PRO A 45 -9.68 14.95 7.00
C PRO A 45 -8.54 13.93 7.02
N PHE A 46 -8.02 13.57 5.84
CA PHE A 46 -6.90 12.63 5.71
C PHE A 46 -5.64 13.17 6.40
N HIS A 47 -5.30 14.43 6.15
CA HIS A 47 -4.20 15.13 6.82
C HIS A 47 -4.74 15.96 8.00
N PRO A 48 -4.13 15.92 9.20
CA PRO A 48 -2.90 15.22 9.55
C PRO A 48 -3.07 13.76 9.99
N TYR A 49 -4.30 13.35 10.31
CA TYR A 49 -4.60 12.14 11.08
C TYR A 49 -4.08 10.85 10.43
N PHE A 50 -4.55 10.54 9.22
CA PHE A 50 -4.14 9.33 8.52
C PHE A 50 -2.74 9.46 7.95
N SER A 51 -2.30 10.66 7.56
CA SER A 51 -0.91 10.86 7.10
C SER A 51 0.13 10.47 8.15
N ILE A 52 -0.06 10.87 9.41
CA ILE A 52 0.87 10.51 10.50
C ILE A 52 0.78 9.02 10.83
N LYS A 53 -0.44 8.47 10.86
CA LYS A 53 -0.67 7.04 11.09
C LYS A 53 0.03 6.18 10.03
N ASP A 54 -0.07 6.57 8.76
CA ASP A 54 0.53 5.87 7.64
C ASP A 54 2.06 5.99 7.68
N LEU A 55 2.60 7.16 8.04
CA LEU A 55 4.05 7.33 8.22
C LEU A 55 4.63 6.43 9.30
N MET A 56 3.92 6.27 10.43
CA MET A 56 4.28 5.29 11.46
C MET A 56 4.26 3.85 10.91
N GLY A 57 3.25 3.50 10.10
CA GLY A 57 3.21 2.19 9.44
C GLY A 57 4.41 1.96 8.52
N VAL A 58 4.74 2.96 7.68
CA VAL A 58 5.89 2.92 6.77
C VAL A 58 7.22 2.80 7.52
N SER A 59 7.39 3.50 8.65
CA SER A 59 8.64 3.41 9.41
C SER A 59 8.85 2.02 10.02
N ILE A 60 7.78 1.39 10.53
CA ILE A 60 7.83 0.02 11.07
C ILE A 60 8.14 -0.99 9.96
N THR A 61 7.47 -0.91 8.81
CA THR A 61 7.72 -1.86 7.70
C THR A 61 9.12 -1.71 7.12
N LEU A 62 9.62 -0.48 6.98
CA LEU A 62 11.00 -0.23 6.55
C LEU A 62 12.01 -0.74 7.57
N MET A 63 11.77 -0.55 8.87
CA MET A 63 12.64 -1.11 9.92
C MET A 63 12.73 -2.63 9.80
N LEU A 64 11.59 -3.32 9.69
CA LEU A 64 11.56 -4.78 9.54
C LEU A 64 12.27 -5.25 8.27
N PHE A 65 12.07 -4.54 7.16
CA PHE A 65 12.77 -4.85 5.91
C PHE A 65 14.29 -4.68 6.04
N ILE A 66 14.76 -3.61 6.68
CA ILE A 66 16.19 -3.37 6.91
C ILE A 66 16.78 -4.46 7.81
N LEU A 67 16.11 -4.82 8.90
CA LEU A 67 16.57 -5.89 9.79
C LEU A 67 16.71 -7.22 9.04
N LEU A 68 15.75 -7.55 8.18
CA LEU A 68 15.81 -8.75 7.36
C LEU A 68 17.03 -8.76 6.44
N ASN A 69 17.28 -7.64 5.74
CA ASN A 69 18.42 -7.56 4.81
C ASN A 69 19.78 -7.50 5.50
N LEU A 70 19.87 -6.90 6.70
CA LEU A 70 21.15 -6.68 7.38
C LEU A 70 21.55 -7.79 8.35
N TRP A 71 20.58 -8.49 8.97
CA TRP A 71 20.88 -9.58 9.90
C TRP A 71 20.97 -10.93 9.20
N GLU A 72 19.92 -11.33 8.50
CA GLU A 72 19.83 -12.67 7.89
C GLU A 72 19.17 -12.59 6.50
N PRO A 73 19.88 -12.04 5.48
CA PRO A 73 19.31 -11.76 4.16
C PRO A 73 18.77 -13.00 3.42
N HIS A 74 19.20 -14.19 3.83
CA HIS A 74 18.82 -15.47 3.20
C HIS A 74 17.72 -16.22 3.96
N ILE A 75 17.17 -15.67 5.05
CA ILE A 75 16.19 -16.38 5.89
C ILE A 75 14.88 -16.73 5.14
N LEU A 76 14.58 -16.01 4.06
CA LEU A 76 13.37 -16.23 3.24
C LEU A 76 13.65 -17.00 1.92
N GLY A 77 14.88 -17.50 1.73
CA GLY A 77 15.31 -18.21 0.51
C GLY A 77 16.46 -17.51 -0.22
#